data_AF-A0A7C4INT4-F1
#
_entry.id   AF-A0A7C4INT4-F1
#
_cell.length_a   1.000
_cell.length_b   1.000
_cell.length_c   1.000
_cell.angle_alpha   90.00
_cell.angle_beta   90.00
_cell.angle_gamma   90.00
#
_symmetry.space_group_name_H-M   'P 1'
#
loop_
_entity.id
_entity.type
_entity.pdbx_description
1 polymer ?
#
loop_
_entity_poly.entity_id
_entity_poly.type
_entity_poly.pdbx_seq_one_letter_code
_entity_poly.pdbx_strand_id
1 'polypeptide(L)'
;MSMLQYSGYLGEHNRMDLFEQESVNHPLAFRMCPRRLNEFVSMPEARIPLAQATLYIAQAPTSNAAYRAIEAALKDMSTDETIEVSDHLKNSHHPGSKKLGRGTGYAYPHDYGGYVDQQYLRKKYYTP
;
A
#
# COMPACT_ATOMS: atom_id res chain seq x y z
N MET A 1 18.84 20.53 21.71
CA MET A 1 18.97 21.42 20.52
C MET A 1 17.78 21.10 19.63
N SER A 2 16.81 22.02 19.54
CA SER A 2 15.43 21.68 19.15
C SER A 2 15.35 21.27 17.68
N MET A 3 14.71 20.12 17.43
CA MET A 3 14.35 19.61 16.10
C MET A 3 13.26 20.45 15.42
N LEU A 4 13.01 21.68 15.90
CA LEU A 4 11.86 22.52 15.51
C LEU A 4 12.29 23.80 14.79
N GLN A 5 13.58 24.06 14.59
CA GLN A 5 14.02 25.38 14.13
C GLN A 5 14.71 25.44 12.76
N TYR A 6 15.05 24.34 12.08
CA TYR A 6 15.92 24.47 10.91
C TYR A 6 15.84 23.35 9.86
N SER A 7 14.73 23.24 9.12
CA SER A 7 14.71 22.76 7.73
C SER A 7 13.35 22.98 7.10
N GLY A 8 13.29 23.17 5.78
CA GLY A 8 12.09 23.61 5.06
C GLY A 8 10.82 22.82 5.38
N TYR A 9 9.75 23.54 5.71
CA TYR A 9 8.41 23.05 6.05
C TYR A 9 7.89 21.91 5.16
N LEU A 10 8.22 21.91 3.86
CA LEU A 10 7.77 20.87 2.91
C LEU A 10 8.55 19.56 3.02
N GLY A 11 9.79 19.59 3.48
CA GLY A 11 10.67 18.41 3.52
C GLY A 11 10.39 17.48 4.70
N GLU A 12 10.07 18.04 5.87
CA GLU A 12 9.85 17.24 7.09
C GLU A 12 8.50 16.52 7.08
N HIS A 13 7.47 17.13 6.48
CA HIS A 13 6.19 16.47 6.26
C HIS A 13 6.32 15.21 5.39
N ASN A 14 7.04 15.33 4.27
CA ASN A 14 7.27 14.19 3.38
C ASN A 14 8.05 13.07 4.07
N ARG A 15 8.96 13.39 4.99
CA ARG A 15 9.78 12.40 5.70
C ARG A 15 8.98 11.59 6.73
N MET A 16 8.01 12.22 7.39
CA MET A 16 7.11 11.52 8.32
C MET A 16 6.09 10.65 7.57
N ASP A 17 5.55 11.14 6.45
CA ASP A 17 4.65 10.37 5.59
C ASP A 17 5.37 9.11 5.04
N LEU A 18 6.63 9.24 4.62
CA LEU A 18 7.47 8.11 4.19
C LEU A 18 7.71 7.11 5.32
N PHE A 19 8.07 7.59 6.53
CA PHE A 19 8.32 6.70 7.67
C PHE A 19 7.08 5.88 8.05
N GLU A 20 5.90 6.50 7.97
CA GLU A 20 4.62 5.84 8.21
C GLU A 20 4.34 4.75 7.16
N GLN A 21 4.54 5.04 5.87
CA GLN A 21 4.33 4.07 4.80
C GLN A 21 5.33 2.90 4.82
N GLU A 22 6.56 3.14 5.27
CA GLU A 22 7.61 2.11 5.30
C GLU A 22 7.53 1.21 6.54
N SER A 23 7.18 1.79 7.70
CA SER A 23 7.37 1.13 8.99
C SER A 23 6.08 0.75 9.70
N VAL A 24 4.93 1.37 9.38
CA VAL A 24 3.69 1.18 10.15
C VAL A 24 2.57 0.64 9.26
N ASN A 25 2.42 -0.69 9.24
CA ASN A 25 1.29 -1.37 8.60
C ASN A 25 0.02 -1.35 9.48
N HIS A 26 -0.25 -0.26 10.20
CA HIS A 26 -1.47 -0.12 11.00
C HIS A 26 -2.48 0.79 10.29
N PRO A 27 -3.69 0.30 9.96
CA PRO A 27 -4.69 1.08 9.22
C PRO A 27 -5.18 2.36 9.93
N LEU A 28 -5.02 2.45 11.26
CA LEU A 28 -5.36 3.64 12.03
C LEU A 28 -4.23 4.67 12.06
N ALA A 29 -2.97 4.25 11.93
CA ALA A 29 -1.84 5.16 11.84
C ALA A 29 -1.98 6.02 10.58
N PHE A 30 -2.15 5.40 9.41
CA PHE A 30 -2.29 6.10 8.12
C PHE A 30 -3.40 7.16 8.08
N ARG A 31 -4.45 7.05 8.92
CA ARG A 31 -5.50 8.07 9.00
C ARG A 31 -5.10 9.31 9.79
N MET A 32 -4.09 9.20 10.65
CA MET A 32 -3.56 10.25 11.49
C MET A 32 -2.46 11.08 10.82
N CYS A 33 -2.31 10.97 9.48
CA CYS A 33 -1.26 11.66 8.72
C CYS A 33 -1.11 13.14 9.17
N PRO A 34 0.06 13.50 9.74
CA PRO A 34 0.45 14.84 10.17
C PRO A 34 0.15 15.94 9.15
N ARG A 35 0.35 15.64 7.86
CA ARG A 35 0.17 16.59 6.77
C ARG A 35 -1.25 17.11 6.67
N ARG A 36 -2.23 16.21 6.73
CA ARG A 36 -3.65 16.56 6.61
C ARG A 36 -4.11 17.36 7.84
N LEU A 37 -3.56 17.07 9.02
CA LEU A 37 -3.87 17.80 10.25
C LEU A 37 -3.42 19.27 10.21
N ASN A 38 -2.26 19.56 9.62
CA ASN A 38 -1.75 20.94 9.51
C ASN A 38 -2.50 21.79 8.48
N GLU A 39 -3.12 21.16 7.47
CA GLU A 39 -3.98 21.86 6.50
C GLU A 39 -5.30 22.33 7.14
N PHE A 40 -5.81 21.61 8.15
CA PHE A 40 -7.05 21.96 8.85
C PHE A 40 -6.83 22.78 10.13
N VAL A 41 -5.69 22.59 10.79
CA VAL A 41 -5.33 23.30 12.02
C VAL A 41 -3.96 23.94 11.80
N SER A 42 -3.91 25.27 11.75
CA SER A 42 -2.66 26.00 11.57
C SER A 42 -1.80 25.95 12.83
N MET A 43 -0.52 26.32 12.68
CA MET A 43 0.35 26.51 13.83
C MET A 43 -0.03 27.79 14.60
N PRO A 44 0.03 27.76 15.94
CA PRO A 44 0.73 26.77 16.78
C PRO A 44 -0.12 25.61 17.30
N GLU A 45 -1.42 25.53 17.01
CA GLU A 45 -2.36 24.60 17.66
C GLU A 45 -2.19 23.15 17.16
N ALA A 46 -1.78 22.96 15.91
CA ALA A 46 -1.53 21.64 15.34
C ALA A 46 -0.38 20.86 16.01
N ARG A 47 0.43 21.48 16.88
CA ARG A 47 1.47 20.79 17.66
C ARG A 47 0.93 19.68 18.57
N ILE A 48 -0.31 19.82 19.03
CA ILE A 48 -0.95 18.86 19.96
C ILE A 48 -1.31 17.55 19.23
N PRO A 49 -2.09 17.56 18.14
CA PRO A 49 -2.39 16.33 17.40
C PRO A 49 -1.13 15.71 16.77
N LEU A 50 -0.14 16.52 16.38
CA LEU A 50 1.16 16.01 15.92
C LEU A 50 1.90 15.21 16.99
N ALA A 51 1.96 15.72 18.23
CA ALA A 51 2.61 14.99 19.33
C ALA A 51 1.91 13.66 19.63
N GLN A 52 0.57 13.64 19.58
CA GLN A 52 -0.21 12.42 19.77
C GLN A 52 0.01 11.40 18.64
N ALA A 53 0.05 11.84 17.38
CA ALA A 53 0.32 10.98 16.24
C ALA A 53 1.73 10.38 16.30
N THR A 54 2.75 11.17 16.65
CA THR A 54 4.13 10.69 16.80
C THR A 54 4.25 9.64 17.91
N LEU A 55 3.61 9.84 19.06
CA LEU A 55 3.60 8.85 20.14
C LEU A 55 2.87 7.56 19.75
N TYR A 56 1.77 7.68 19.02
CA TYR A 56 1.02 6.53 18.51
C TYR A 56 1.86 5.70 17.54
N ILE A 57 2.52 6.36 16.58
CA ILE A 57 3.42 5.72 15.61
C ILE A 57 4.60 5.06 16.32
N ALA A 58 5.18 5.70 17.34
CA ALA A 58 6.30 5.15 18.09
C ALA A 58 5.95 3.89 18.91
N GLN A 59 4.69 3.71 19.29
CA GLN A 59 4.21 2.53 20.03
C GLN A 59 3.57 1.47 19.12
N ALA A 60 3.24 1.82 17.88
CA ALA A 60 2.60 0.90 16.96
C ALA A 60 3.56 -0.26 16.60
N PRO A 61 3.03 -1.48 16.41
CA PRO A 61 3.84 -2.59 15.92
C PRO A 61 4.36 -2.26 14.52
N THR A 62 5.68 -2.19 14.38
CA THR A 62 6.31 -1.88 13.10
C THR A 62 6.40 -3.14 12.24
N SER A 63 6.05 -3.03 10.97
CA SER A 63 6.19 -4.11 9.99
C SER A 63 6.48 -3.54 8.61
N ASN A 64 7.64 -3.90 8.06
CA ASN A 64 8.06 -3.57 6.71
C ASN A 64 7.77 -4.72 5.71
N ALA A 65 6.99 -5.73 6.12
CA ALA A 65 6.73 -6.92 5.30
C ALA A 65 6.07 -6.58 3.95
N ALA A 66 5.08 -5.68 3.95
CA ALA A 66 4.43 -5.23 2.72
C ALA A 66 5.39 -4.44 1.82
N TYR A 67 6.22 -3.57 2.40
CA TYR A 67 7.23 -2.80 1.66
C TYR A 67 8.22 -3.72 0.94
N ARG A 68 8.79 -4.69 1.66
CA ARG A 68 9.72 -5.67 1.07
C ARG A 68 9.05 -6.54 0.01
N ALA A 69 7.77 -6.88 0.17
CA ALA A 69 7.03 -7.63 -0.83
C ALA A 69 6.86 -6.84 -2.14
N ILE A 70 6.60 -5.52 -2.05
CA ILE A 70 6.50 -4.64 -3.22
C ILE A 70 7.87 -4.51 -3.89
N GLU A 71 8.94 -4.27 -3.14
CA GLU A 71 10.30 -4.21 -3.69
C GLU A 71 10.69 -5.51 -4.42
N ALA A 72 10.35 -6.67 -3.82
CA ALA A 72 10.61 -7.97 -4.44
C ALA A 72 9.82 -8.13 -5.76
N ALA A 73 8.55 -7.75 -5.78
CA ALA A 73 7.73 -7.79 -6.99
C ALA A 73 8.25 -6.85 -8.08
N LEU A 74 8.64 -5.62 -7.72
CA LEU A 74 9.22 -4.65 -8.66
C LEU A 74 10.56 -5.12 -9.23
N LYS A 75 11.41 -5.70 -8.37
CA LYS A 75 12.68 -6.29 -8.79
C LYS A 75 12.44 -7.41 -9.81
N ASP A 76 11.52 -8.31 -9.51
CA ASP A 76 11.17 -9.39 -10.44
C ASP A 76 10.62 -8.87 -11.75
N MET A 77 9.76 -7.85 -11.75
CA MET A 77 9.27 -7.22 -12.99
C MET A 77 10.40 -6.63 -13.86
N SER A 78 11.51 -6.21 -13.25
CA SER A 78 12.66 -5.67 -13.97
C SER A 78 13.63 -6.73 -14.51
N THR A 79 13.62 -7.94 -13.92
CA THR A 79 14.58 -9.00 -14.25
C THR A 79 13.95 -10.18 -14.99
N ASP A 80 12.67 -10.44 -14.77
CA ASP A 80 11.95 -11.61 -15.28
C ASP A 80 11.30 -11.29 -16.64
N GLU A 81 11.13 -12.32 -17.47
CA GLU A 81 10.43 -12.18 -18.73
C GLU A 81 8.94 -11.94 -18.47
N THR A 82 8.31 -11.12 -19.32
CA THR A 82 6.89 -10.77 -19.18
C THR A 82 6.04 -12.04 -19.16
N ILE A 83 5.49 -12.38 -18.00
CA ILE A 83 4.60 -13.53 -17.85
C ILE A 83 3.25 -13.16 -18.45
N GLU A 84 2.79 -13.93 -19.43
CA GLU A 84 1.44 -13.80 -19.96
C GLU A 84 0.39 -14.03 -18.86
N VAL A 85 -0.57 -13.10 -18.78
CA VAL A 85 -1.70 -13.23 -17.86
C VAL A 85 -2.50 -14.48 -18.24
N SER A 86 -2.96 -15.24 -17.25
CA SER A 86 -3.77 -16.42 -17.55
C SER A 86 -5.12 -16.03 -18.18
N ASP A 87 -5.63 -16.84 -19.10
CA ASP A 87 -6.81 -16.47 -19.88
C ASP A 87 -8.05 -16.25 -19.01
N HIS A 88 -8.20 -16.94 -17.88
CA HIS A 88 -9.29 -16.71 -16.92
C HIS A 88 -9.20 -15.37 -16.18
N LEU A 89 -8.04 -14.70 -16.17
CA LEU A 89 -7.89 -13.35 -15.58
C LEU A 89 -7.97 -12.24 -16.63
N LYS A 90 -7.93 -12.59 -17.92
CA LYS A 90 -8.05 -11.60 -19.00
C LYS A 90 -9.46 -11.03 -19.06
N ASN A 91 -9.55 -9.74 -19.39
CA ASN A 91 -10.82 -9.05 -19.52
C ASN A 91 -11.73 -9.74 -20.56
N SER A 92 -12.93 -10.13 -20.12
CA SER A 92 -13.95 -10.80 -20.94
C SER A 92 -14.92 -9.84 -21.63
N HIS A 93 -14.87 -8.54 -21.33
CA HIS A 93 -15.89 -7.58 -21.74
C HIS A 93 -15.83 -7.18 -23.23
N HIS A 94 -14.75 -7.52 -23.94
CA HIS A 94 -14.61 -7.18 -25.35
C HIS A 94 -15.34 -8.19 -26.26
N PRO A 95 -16.09 -7.80 -27.31
CA PRO A 95 -16.81 -8.73 -28.19
C PRO A 95 -15.93 -9.81 -28.86
N GLY A 96 -14.63 -9.56 -29.05
CA GLY A 96 -13.66 -10.55 -29.52
C GLY A 96 -13.17 -11.56 -28.46
N SER A 97 -13.45 -11.34 -27.17
CA SER A 97 -12.94 -12.14 -26.04
C SER A 97 -13.42 -13.59 -26.10
N LYS A 98 -14.69 -13.81 -26.47
CA LYS A 98 -15.32 -15.14 -26.59
C LYS A 98 -14.66 -16.00 -27.67
N LYS A 99 -14.19 -15.38 -28.75
CA LYS A 99 -13.46 -16.09 -29.83
C LYS A 99 -12.02 -16.43 -29.43
N LEU A 100 -11.45 -15.67 -28.50
CA LEU A 100 -10.08 -15.81 -28.00
C LEU A 100 -10.00 -16.62 -26.69
N GLY A 101 -11.12 -17.16 -26.19
CA GLY A 101 -11.15 -17.90 -24.92
C GLY A 101 -10.79 -17.04 -23.69
N ARG A 102 -10.93 -15.72 -23.75
CA ARG A 102 -10.55 -14.81 -22.65
C ARG A 102 -11.68 -14.69 -21.63
N GLY A 103 -11.32 -14.87 -20.36
CA GLY A 103 -12.20 -14.85 -19.19
C GLY A 103 -13.07 -16.10 -19.02
N THR A 104 -12.82 -17.16 -19.80
CA THR A 104 -13.47 -18.46 -19.58
C THR A 104 -12.84 -19.14 -18.38
N GLY A 105 -13.66 -19.51 -17.39
CA GLY A 105 -13.19 -20.18 -16.17
C GLY A 105 -12.82 -19.24 -15.01
N TYR A 106 -13.10 -17.94 -15.11
CA TYR A 106 -13.00 -17.05 -13.94
C TYR A 106 -14.11 -17.39 -12.93
N ALA A 107 -13.71 -17.81 -11.73
CA ALA A 107 -14.61 -17.98 -10.61
C ALA A 107 -14.69 -16.66 -9.83
N TYR A 108 -15.90 -16.12 -9.70
CA TYR A 108 -16.12 -14.87 -8.98
C TYR A 108 -16.18 -15.13 -7.47
N PRO A 109 -15.22 -14.66 -6.65
CA PRO A 109 -15.11 -15.08 -5.25
C PRO A 109 -16.35 -14.79 -4.39
N HIS A 110 -17.13 -13.77 -4.74
CA HIS A 110 -18.33 -13.41 -3.98
C HIS A 110 -19.46 -14.46 -4.11
N ASP A 111 -19.48 -15.24 -5.18
CA ASP A 111 -20.44 -16.34 -5.34
C ASP A 111 -20.08 -17.56 -4.47
N TYR A 112 -18.82 -17.65 -4.03
CA TYR A 112 -18.27 -18.75 -3.22
C TYR A 112 -18.11 -18.38 -1.73
N GLY A 113 -18.78 -17.33 -1.25
CA GLY A 113 -18.69 -16.90 0.15
C GLY A 113 -17.43 -16.07 0.47
N GLY A 114 -16.79 -15.49 -0.55
CA GLY A 114 -15.70 -14.52 -0.41
C GLY A 114 -14.30 -15.07 -0.75
N TYR A 115 -14.16 -16.37 -0.99
CA TYR A 115 -12.89 -16.97 -1.41
C TYR A 115 -13.11 -18.10 -2.40
N VAL A 116 -12.24 -18.17 -3.40
CA VAL A 116 -12.16 -19.29 -4.33
C VAL A 116 -10.70 -19.66 -4.56
N ASP A 117 -10.41 -20.95 -4.54
CA ASP A 117 -9.09 -21.46 -4.86
C ASP A 117 -8.87 -21.39 -6.38
N GLN A 118 -8.33 -20.26 -6.82
CA GLN A 118 -8.03 -19.98 -8.22
C GLN A 118 -6.57 -19.55 -8.35
N GLN A 119 -5.89 -20.05 -9.38
CA GLN A 119 -4.52 -19.68 -9.67
C GLN A 119 -4.45 -18.22 -10.15
N TYR A 120 -3.92 -17.32 -9.31
CA TYR A 120 -3.69 -15.92 -9.69
C TYR A 120 -2.24 -15.66 -10.11
N LEU A 121 -1.29 -16.12 -9.31
CA LEU A 121 0.15 -15.95 -9.56
C LEU A 121 0.90 -17.13 -8.94
N ARG A 122 1.95 -17.61 -9.60
CA ARG A 122 2.74 -18.79 -9.14
C ARG A 122 3.76 -18.44 -8.04
N LYS A 123 4.05 -17.15 -7.83
CA LYS A 123 5.09 -16.66 -6.91
C LYS A 123 4.47 -15.95 -5.71
N LYS A 124 5.09 -16.12 -4.55
CA LYS A 124 4.67 -15.52 -3.28
C LYS A 124 5.71 -14.49 -2.83
N TYR A 125 5.28 -13.26 -2.57
CA TYR A 125 6.16 -12.16 -2.14
C TYR A 125 5.95 -11.75 -0.68
N TYR A 126 4.71 -11.87 -0.20
CA TYR A 126 4.35 -11.42 1.14
C TYR A 126 4.51 -12.55 2.17
N THR A 127 5.27 -12.26 3.22
CA THR A 127 5.41 -13.07 4.43
C THR A 127 5.03 -12.19 5.62
N PRO A 128 3.99 -12.55 6.38
CA PRO A 128 3.52 -11.74 7.51
C PRO A 128 4.55 -11.65 8.64
#